data_AF-A0A847DIQ4-F1
#
_entry.id   AF-A0A847DIQ4-F1
#
_cell.length_a   1.000
_cell.length_b   1.000
_cell.length_c   1.000
_cell.angle_alpha   90.00
_cell.angle_beta   90.00
_cell.angle_gamma   90.00
#
_symmetry.space_group_name_H-M   'P 1'
#
loop_
_entity.id
_entity.type
_entity.pdbx_description
1 polymer ?
#
loop_
_entity_poly.entity_id
_entity_poly.type
_entity_poly.pdbx_seq_one_letter_code
_entity_poly.pdbx_strand_id
1 'polypeptide(L)' 'MNYSKKEIYEKLFQIFMKYKRRYKSPPKSKQMACIWSTTNLPDIIEGTPPFNDIGKAFNIIIDENLVHIYYAG' A
#
# COMPACT_ATOMS: atom_id res chain seq x y z
N MET A 1 -13.30 11.96 4.19
CA MET A 1 -12.43 12.63 3.20
C MET A 1 -12.74 12.06 1.83
N ASN A 2 -12.84 12.89 0.80
CA ASN A 2 -13.08 12.42 -0.57
C ASN A 2 -11.84 12.73 -1.40
N TYR A 3 -11.06 11.70 -1.73
CA TYR A 3 -9.84 11.84 -2.54
C TYR A 3 -10.16 11.52 -3.99
N SER A 4 -9.63 12.32 -4.92
CA SER A 4 -9.64 11.96 -6.33
C SER A 4 -8.75 10.74 -6.60
N LYS A 5 -9.02 10.01 -7.69
CA LYS A 5 -8.18 8.88 -8.12
C LYS A 5 -6.70 9.28 -8.26
N LYS A 6 -6.44 10.51 -8.71
CA LYS A 6 -5.09 11.06 -8.87
C LYS A 6 -4.39 11.24 -7.51
N GLU A 7 -5.07 11.83 -6.54
CA GLU A 7 -4.51 12.03 -5.19
C GLU A 7 -4.25 10.71 -4.46
N ILE A 8 -5.16 9.74 -4.60
CA ILE A 8 -4.96 8.38 -4.08
C ILE A 8 -3.70 7.77 -4.69
N TYR A 9 -3.58 7.83 -6.02
CA TYR A 9 -2.42 7.31 -6.73
C TYR A 9 -1.12 7.98 -6.28
N GLU A 10 -1.07 9.31 -6.20
CA GLU A 10 0.12 10.06 -5.82
C GLU A 10 0.57 9.73 -4.39
N LYS A 11 -0.36 9.67 -3.43
CA LYS A 11 -0.07 9.29 -2.04
C LYS A 11 0.49 7.87 -1.95
N LEU A 12 -0.19 6.91 -2.58
CA LEU A 12 0.28 5.52 -2.60
C LEU A 12 1.65 5.42 -3.30
N PHE A 13 1.86 6.15 -4.40
CA PHE A 13 3.10 6.12 -5.16
C PHE A 13 4.29 6.64 -4.35
N GLN A 14 4.09 7.68 -3.54
CA GLN A 14 5.12 8.17 -2.61
C GLN A 14 5.50 7.11 -1.56
N ILE A 15 4.51 6.44 -0.98
CA ILE A 15 4.74 5.33 -0.04
C ILE A 15 5.49 4.19 -0.73
N PHE A 16 5.05 3.81 -1.93
CA PHE A 16 5.75 2.81 -2.73
C PHE A 16 7.21 3.20 -2.99
N MET A 17 7.50 4.43 -3.39
CA MET A 17 8.88 4.90 -3.63
C MET A 17 9.74 4.87 -2.36
N LYS A 18 9.15 5.14 -1.18
CA LYS A 18 9.82 5.02 0.12
C LYS A 18 10.27 3.59 0.40
N TYR A 19 9.43 2.59 0.12
CA TYR A 19 9.70 1.18 0.44
C TYR A 19 10.41 0.41 -0.68
N LYS A 20 10.21 0.80 -1.93
CA LYS A 20 10.84 0.23 -3.14
C LYS A 20 12.36 0.24 -3.08
N ARG A 21 12.99 1.23 -2.41
CA ARG A 21 14.45 1.30 -2.23
C ARG A 21 15.05 0.08 -1.53
N ARG A 22 14.24 -0.68 -0.78
CA ARG A 22 14.69 -1.90 -0.08
C ARG A 22 14.82 -3.12 -1.00
N TYR A 23 14.29 -3.06 -2.23
CA TYR A 23 14.32 -4.18 -3.17
C TYR A 23 15.13 -3.80 -4.42
N LYS A 24 16.26 -4.49 -4.63
CA LYS A 24 17.30 -4.15 -5.64
C LYS A 24 16.83 -4.15 -7.10
N SER A 25 15.64 -4.65 -7.41
CA SER A 25 15.11 -4.62 -8.77
C SER A 25 13.60 -4.90 -8.76
N PRO A 26 12.72 -3.88 -8.71
CA PRO A 26 11.33 -4.12 -9.03
C PRO A 26 11.23 -4.36 -10.55
N PRO A 27 10.43 -5.34 -11.00
CA PRO A 27 10.19 -5.54 -12.42
C PRO A 27 9.72 -4.22 -13.05
N LYS A 28 10.01 -4.00 -14.35
CA LYS A 28 9.63 -2.81 -15.16
C LYS A 28 8.10 -2.54 -15.24
N SER A 29 7.32 -3.18 -14.38
CA SER A 29 5.89 -3.02 -14.30
C SER A 29 5.55 -1.61 -13.79
N LYS A 30 4.69 -0.91 -14.53
CA LYS A 30 4.00 0.31 -14.07
C LYS A 30 2.99 0.01 -12.94
N GLN A 31 2.85 -1.25 -12.54
CA GLN A 31 2.00 -1.66 -11.43
C GLN A 31 2.74 -1.46 -10.10
N MET A 32 2.01 -1.02 -9.09
CA MET A 32 2.49 -0.88 -7.71
C MET A 32 2.65 -2.24 -7.01
N ALA A 33 3.14 -3.25 -7.73
CA ALA A 33 3.09 -4.65 -7.31
C ALA A 33 4.01 -4.97 -6.12
N CYS A 34 4.87 -4.05 -5.66
CA CYS A 34 5.88 -4.34 -4.66
C CYS A 34 6.05 -3.20 -3.64
N ILE A 35 5.04 -2.98 -2.80
CA ILE A 35 5.24 -2.27 -1.52
C ILE A 35 5.95 -3.21 -0.52
N TRP A 36 5.53 -4.47 -0.50
CA TRP A 36 6.20 -5.58 0.20
C TRP A 36 7.03 -6.40 -0.78
N SER A 37 7.99 -7.17 -0.26
CA SER A 37 8.83 -8.07 -1.04
C SER A 37 7.99 -9.11 -1.77
N THR A 38 8.31 -9.47 -3.01
CA THR A 38 7.69 -10.63 -3.69
C THR A 38 8.34 -11.96 -3.34
N THR A 39 9.51 -11.94 -2.69
CA THR A 39 10.27 -13.15 -2.33
C THR A 39 10.10 -13.51 -0.86
N ASN A 40 10.05 -12.49 0.01
CA ASN A 40 9.85 -12.64 1.45
C ASN A 40 8.63 -11.80 1.85
N LEU A 41 7.45 -12.20 1.35
CA LEU A 41 6.19 -11.60 1.80
C LEU A 41 6.05 -11.89 3.30
N PRO A 42 5.72 -10.90 4.13
CA PRO A 42 5.33 -11.20 5.50
C PRO A 42 4.00 -11.97 5.47
N ASP A 43 3.87 -12.96 6.35
CA ASP A 43 2.62 -13.73 6.48
C ASP A 43 1.45 -12.86 6.95
N ILE A 44 1.75 -11.78 7.69
CA ILE A 44 0.79 -10.78 8.16
C ILE A 44 1.28 -9.39 7.73
N ILE A 45 0.44 -8.65 7.01
CA ILE A 45 0.76 -7.27 6.58
C ILE A 45 0.38 -6.22 7.62
N GLU A 46 -0.52 -6.54 8.55
CA GLU A 46 -0.90 -5.64 9.64
C GLU A 46 0.31 -5.28 10.50
N GLY A 47 0.37 -4.02 10.95
CA GLY A 47 1.47 -3.51 11.75
C GLY A 47 2.78 -3.34 10.99
N THR A 48 2.89 -3.81 9.74
CA THR A 48 4.09 -3.57 8.93
C THR A 48 4.25 -2.08 8.62
N PRO A 49 5.48 -1.57 8.48
CA PRO A 49 5.71 -0.15 8.22
C PRO A 49 4.94 0.40 7.00
N PRO A 50 4.85 -0.30 5.85
CA PRO A 50 4.06 0.20 4.74
C PRO A 50 2.56 0.24 5.01
N PHE A 51 2.02 -0.71 5.78
CA PHE A 51 0.61 -0.74 6.17
C PHE A 51 0.24 0.47 7.05
N ASN A 52 1.05 0.73 8.08
CA ASN A 52 0.86 1.85 8.98
C ASN A 52 0.98 3.21 8.28
N ASP A 53 1.88 3.32 7.30
CA ASP A 53 2.06 4.55 6.53
C ASP A 53 0.87 4.85 5.60
N ILE A 54 0.22 3.82 5.05
CA ILE A 54 -1.03 3.99 4.30
C ILE A 54 -2.13 4.49 5.24
N GLY A 55 -2.31 3.86 6.39
CA GLY A 55 -3.29 4.29 7.40
C GLY A 55 -3.12 5.76 7.78
N LYS A 56 -1.88 6.17 8.07
CA LYS A 56 -1.54 7.57 8.36
C LYS A 56 -1.80 8.51 7.17
N ALA A 57 -1.46 8.12 5.95
CA ALA A 57 -1.58 8.99 4.77
C ALA A 57 -3.03 9.32 4.40
N PHE A 58 -3.96 8.43 4.74
CA PHE A 58 -5.39 8.59 4.51
C PHE A 58 -6.18 8.91 5.80
N ASN A 59 -5.48 9.00 6.94
CA ASN A 59 -6.09 9.14 8.27
C ASN A 59 -7.18 8.07 8.53
N ILE A 60 -6.87 6.82 8.18
CA ILE A 60 -7.74 5.66 8.36
C ILE A 60 -7.10 4.68 9.33
N ILE A 61 -7.94 4.03 10.13
CA ILE A 61 -7.57 2.86 10.90
C ILE A 61 -7.83 1.66 9.99
N ILE A 62 -6.77 0.92 9.66
CA ILE A 62 -6.88 -0.29 8.87
C ILE A 62 -6.86 -1.45 9.88
N ASP A 63 -8.04 -1.90 10.26
CA ASP A 63 -8.28 -3.10 11.09
C ASP A 63 -8.77 -4.21 10.14
N GLU A 64 -8.31 -5.46 10.33
CA GLU A 64 -8.74 -6.62 9.53
C GLU A 64 -10.27 -6.79 9.51
N ASN A 65 -10.97 -6.39 10.58
CA ASN A 65 -12.43 -6.41 10.66
C ASN A 65 -13.11 -5.29 9.85
N LEU A 66 -12.34 -4.30 9.38
CA LEU A 66 -12.84 -3.15 8.61
C LEU A 66 -12.63 -3.32 7.09
N VAL A 67 -12.00 -4.41 6.64
CA VAL A 67 -11.79 -4.70 5.20
C VAL A 67 -13.05 -5.28 4.57
N HIS A 68 -14.18 -4.58 4.71
CA HIS A 68 -15.31 -4.69 3.79
C HIS A 68 -15.17 -3.59 2.73
N ILE A 69 -14.14 -3.70 1.89
CA ILE A 69 -14.15 -2.96 0.63
C ILE A 69 -15.14 -3.69 -0.27
N TYR A 70 -16.31 -3.07 -0.43
CA TYR A 70 -17.43 -3.50 -1.27
C TYR A 70 -16.97 -4.21 -2.56
N TYR A 71 -17.16 -5.52 -2.64
CA TYR A 71 -17.46 -6.17 -3.91
C TYR A 71 -18.96 -5.96 -4.17
N ALA A 72 -19.29 -4.76 -4.63
CA ALA A 72 -20.55 -4.52 -5.34
C ALA A 72 -20.20 -4.50 -6.83
N GLY A 73 -20.35 -5.67 -7.46
CA GLY A 73 -20.14 -5.95 -8.86
C GLY A 73 -20.42 -7.41 -9.13
#